data_AF-A0A2K6SWE5-F1
#
_entry.id   AF-A0A2K6SWE5-F1
#
_cell.length_a   1.000
_cell.length_b   1.000
_cell.length_c   1.000
_cell.angle_alpha   90.00
_cell.angle_beta   90.00
_cell.angle_gamma   90.00
#
_symmetry.space_group_name_H-M   'P 1'
#
loop_
_entity.id
_entity.type
_entity.pdbx_description
1 polymer ?
#
loop_
_entity_poly.entity_id
_entity_poly.type
_entity_poly.pdbx_seq_one_letter_code
_entity_poly.pdbx_strand_id
1 'polypeptide(L)'
;GPWTRGFIGNGHRTPEPAALPLPQLCSVFSAGVRRLHCGAAAWAGSQWRLQQGLSANPSGYGPLTELPDWSYADGRPAPPMKGQLRRKAEREKFARRVVLLSQEMDTGLQAWQLKQQKLQEERKQKNVLKPKGASLKRPSQ
;
A
#
# COMPACT_ATOMS: atom_id res chain seq x y z
N GLY A 1 -38.81 2.88 -53.72
CA GLY A 1 -38.57 3.11 -55.16
C GLY A 1 -39.16 4.46 -55.53
N PRO A 2 -38.72 5.15 -56.60
CA PRO A 2 -38.25 4.59 -57.88
C PRO A 2 -36.93 5.20 -58.43
N TRP A 3 -35.96 4.37 -58.87
CA TRP A 3 -35.63 4.02 -60.28
C TRP A 3 -34.68 5.03 -61.00
N THR A 4 -33.39 4.68 -61.19
CA THR A 4 -32.65 4.34 -62.46
C THR A 4 -32.47 5.50 -63.47
N ARG A 5 -31.40 5.67 -64.27
CA ARG A 5 -30.58 4.72 -65.06
C ARG A 5 -29.50 5.53 -65.85
N GLY A 6 -28.46 4.86 -66.36
CA GLY A 6 -27.67 5.28 -67.53
C GLY A 6 -26.16 5.15 -67.32
N PHE A 7 -25.40 4.11 -67.70
CA PHE A 7 -25.28 3.19 -68.86
C PHE A 7 -24.17 3.58 -69.86
N ILE A 8 -23.22 2.64 -70.01
CA ILE A 8 -22.21 2.33 -71.07
C ILE A 8 -21.00 3.23 -71.35
N GLY A 9 -19.82 2.59 -71.30
CA GLY A 9 -18.69 2.84 -72.19
C GLY A 9 -17.68 1.68 -72.17
N ASN A 10 -17.73 0.80 -73.18
CA ASN A 10 -16.76 -0.30 -73.40
C ASN A 10 -15.44 0.24 -73.95
N GLY A 11 -14.30 -0.37 -73.57
CA GLY A 11 -13.03 -0.10 -74.25
C GLY A 11 -11.82 -0.93 -73.79
N HIS A 12 -11.53 -1.98 -74.55
CA HIS A 12 -10.20 -2.56 -74.87
C HIS A 12 -9.36 -3.37 -73.83
N ARG A 13 -9.14 -4.62 -74.25
CA ARG A 13 -8.17 -5.65 -73.83
C ARG A 13 -6.73 -5.16 -73.61
N THR A 14 -6.08 -5.74 -72.58
CA THR A 14 -4.83 -6.54 -72.68
C THR A 14 -4.66 -7.40 -71.42
N PRO A 15 -4.28 -8.70 -71.51
CA PRO A 15 -3.86 -9.50 -70.35
C PRO A 15 -2.32 -9.53 -70.23
N GLU A 16 -1.79 -9.36 -69.02
CA GLU A 16 -0.36 -9.52 -68.72
C GLU A 16 -0.23 -10.12 -67.29
N PRO A 17 0.81 -10.93 -67.01
CA PRO A 17 0.67 -12.23 -66.40
C PRO A 17 0.82 -12.27 -64.87
N ALA A 18 0.37 -13.40 -64.34
CA ALA A 18 0.41 -13.80 -62.93
C ALA A 18 1.77 -13.53 -62.24
N ALA A 19 1.76 -12.65 -61.25
CA ALA A 19 2.76 -12.61 -60.20
C ALA A 19 2.17 -13.27 -58.93
N LEU A 20 2.61 -14.49 -58.65
CA LEU A 20 2.35 -15.18 -57.38
C LEU A 20 3.07 -14.42 -56.24
N PRO A 21 2.45 -14.18 -55.08
CA PRO A 21 3.16 -13.63 -53.94
C PRO A 21 3.98 -14.74 -53.26
N LEU A 22 5.30 -14.59 -53.23
CA LEU A 22 6.16 -15.40 -52.37
C LEU A 22 5.81 -15.13 -50.90
N PRO A 23 5.62 -16.17 -50.06
CA PRO A 23 5.42 -15.96 -48.62
C PRO A 23 6.71 -15.42 -48.02
N GLN A 24 6.67 -14.16 -47.56
CA GLN A 24 7.71 -13.59 -46.71
C GLN A 24 7.68 -14.30 -45.35
N LEU A 25 8.43 -15.39 -45.24
CA LEU A 25 8.84 -15.94 -43.94
C LEU A 25 9.89 -15.00 -43.35
N CYS A 26 9.46 -13.83 -42.89
CA CYS A 26 10.20 -13.08 -41.88
C CYS A 26 10.16 -13.94 -40.61
N SER A 27 11.22 -14.71 -40.41
CA SER A 27 11.52 -15.31 -39.12
C SER A 27 11.57 -14.17 -38.10
N VAL A 28 10.50 -14.03 -37.32
CA VAL A 28 10.52 -13.18 -36.13
C VAL A 28 11.50 -13.85 -35.19
N PHE A 29 12.76 -13.41 -35.24
CA PHE A 29 13.74 -13.74 -34.24
C PHE A 29 13.22 -13.14 -32.94
N SER A 30 12.47 -13.94 -32.19
CA SER A 30 12.10 -13.62 -30.82
C SER A 30 13.39 -13.60 -30.02
N ALA A 31 14.07 -12.45 -30.03
CA ALA A 31 15.16 -12.17 -29.14
C ALA A 31 14.57 -12.22 -27.73
N GLY A 32 14.67 -13.39 -27.09
CA GLY A 32 14.22 -13.60 -25.72
C GLY A 32 14.85 -12.52 -24.85
N VAL A 33 14.01 -11.65 -24.28
CA VAL A 33 14.44 -10.64 -23.31
C VAL A 33 14.97 -11.42 -22.10
N ARG A 34 16.28 -11.61 -22.02
CA ARG A 34 16.94 -12.14 -20.83
C ARG A 34 16.71 -11.13 -19.71
N ARG A 35 15.67 -11.36 -18.92
CA ARG A 35 15.37 -10.60 -17.71
C ARG A 35 16.47 -10.92 -16.69
N LEU A 36 17.56 -10.15 -16.72
CA LEU A 36 18.61 -10.24 -15.72
C LEU A 36 17.98 -9.86 -14.36
N HIS A 37 17.89 -10.84 -13.47
CA HIS A 37 17.30 -10.65 -12.15
C HIS A 37 18.36 -10.02 -11.24
N CYS A 38 18.37 -8.69 -11.10
CA CYS A 38 19.33 -7.97 -10.25
C CYS A 38 19.12 -8.18 -8.73
N GLY A 39 18.29 -9.16 -8.34
CA GLY A 39 18.01 -9.48 -6.94
C GLY A 39 19.28 -9.84 -6.16
N ALA A 40 20.18 -10.66 -6.71
CA ALA A 40 21.38 -11.09 -5.98
C ALA A 40 22.34 -9.93 -5.63
N ALA A 41 22.52 -8.95 -6.53
CA ALA A 41 23.36 -7.79 -6.29
C ALA A 41 22.80 -6.88 -5.18
N ALA A 42 21.48 -6.77 -5.05
CA ALA A 42 20.84 -5.99 -4.00
C ALA A 42 21.07 -6.57 -2.59
N TRP A 43 21.47 -7.84 -2.48
CA TRP A 43 21.69 -8.53 -1.20
C TRP A 43 23.17 -8.49 -0.75
N ALA A 44 24.10 -8.16 -1.66
CA ALA A 44 25.51 -8.01 -1.34
C ALA A 44 25.69 -6.90 -0.28
N GLY A 45 26.24 -7.27 0.88
CA GLY A 45 26.44 -6.36 2.01
C GLY A 45 25.15 -5.96 2.77
N SER A 46 24.01 -6.60 2.49
CA SER A 46 22.74 -6.29 3.18
C SER A 46 22.81 -6.53 4.70
N GLN A 47 23.44 -7.62 5.14
CA GLN A 47 23.61 -7.95 6.56
C GLN A 47 24.42 -6.90 7.31
N TRP A 48 25.54 -6.46 6.73
CA TRP A 48 26.34 -5.38 7.32
C TRP A 48 25.53 -4.09 7.41
N ARG A 49 24.76 -3.72 6.38
CA ARG A 49 23.89 -2.53 6.42
C ARG A 49 22.84 -2.63 7.54
N LEU A 50 22.20 -3.78 7.70
CA LEU A 50 21.24 -3.98 8.79
C LEU A 50 21.89 -3.86 10.17
N GLN A 51 23.11 -4.38 10.34
CA GLN A 51 23.88 -4.21 11.59
C GLN A 51 24.20 -2.73 11.89
N GLN A 52 24.34 -1.90 10.85
CA GLN A 52 24.51 -0.44 10.99
C GLN A 52 23.19 0.33 11.10
N GLY A 53 22.04 -0.35 11.16
CA GLY A 53 20.72 0.30 11.20
C GLY A 53 20.29 0.95 9.87
N LEU A 54 20.93 0.58 8.75
CA LEU A 54 20.58 1.05 7.41
C LEU A 54 19.59 0.10 6.73
N SER A 55 19.00 0.57 5.62
CA SER A 55 18.18 -0.27 4.76
C SER A 55 19.01 -1.39 4.12
N ALA A 56 18.48 -2.62 4.08
CA ALA A 56 19.16 -3.75 3.44
C ALA A 56 19.48 -3.45 1.95
N ASN A 57 18.48 -2.90 1.25
CA ASN A 57 18.61 -2.38 -0.11
C ASN A 57 18.90 -0.87 -0.07
N PRO A 58 20.01 -0.39 -0.65
CA PRO A 58 20.37 1.03 -0.64
C PRO A 58 19.32 1.95 -1.29
N SER A 59 18.50 1.43 -2.22
CA SER A 59 17.43 2.21 -2.86
C SER A 59 16.13 2.27 -2.04
N GLY A 60 16.04 1.58 -0.90
CA GLY A 60 14.80 1.46 -0.12
C GLY A 60 14.41 2.76 0.58
N TYR A 61 15.21 3.16 1.56
CA TYR A 61 15.11 4.44 2.25
C TYR A 61 16.51 4.92 2.61
N GLY A 62 16.69 6.24 2.66
CA GLY A 62 17.98 6.86 2.95
C GLY A 62 18.21 8.12 2.12
N PRO A 63 19.33 8.82 2.34
CA PRO A 63 19.65 10.07 1.65
C PRO A 63 19.71 9.88 0.12
N LEU A 64 20.20 8.73 -0.35
CA LEU A 64 20.27 8.41 -1.78
C LEU A 64 18.90 8.42 -2.49
N THR A 65 17.82 8.11 -1.78
CA THR A 65 16.48 7.95 -2.38
C THR A 65 15.52 9.07 -1.99
N GLU A 66 15.73 9.70 -0.84
CA GLU A 66 14.84 10.73 -0.30
C GLU A 66 15.28 12.15 -0.67
N LEU A 67 16.56 12.36 -0.98
CA LEU A 67 17.05 13.66 -1.46
C LEU A 67 16.67 13.88 -2.93
N PRO A 68 16.50 15.15 -3.35
CA PRO A 68 16.28 15.46 -4.75
C PRO A 68 17.58 15.28 -5.56
N ASP A 69 17.47 14.67 -6.74
CA ASP A 69 18.61 14.43 -7.62
C ASP A 69 19.20 15.72 -8.23
N TRP A 70 18.45 16.83 -8.21
CA TRP A 70 18.84 18.12 -8.77
C TRP A 70 18.15 19.28 -8.05
N SER A 71 18.65 20.49 -8.27
CA SER A 71 18.02 21.75 -7.86
C SER A 71 18.25 22.81 -8.95
N TYR A 72 17.47 23.90 -8.92
CA TYR A 72 17.70 25.02 -9.84
C TYR A 72 19.01 25.73 -9.48
N ALA A 73 19.68 26.33 -10.47
CA ALA A 73 20.92 27.09 -10.24
C ALA A 73 20.73 28.25 -9.25
N ASP A 74 19.54 28.84 -9.22
CA ASP A 74 19.15 29.92 -8.29
C ASP A 74 18.97 29.43 -6.84
N GLY A 75 19.14 28.13 -6.57
CA GLY A 75 18.93 27.51 -5.26
C GLY A 75 17.48 27.16 -4.94
N ARG A 76 16.55 27.36 -5.88
CA ARG A 76 15.16 26.89 -5.71
C ARG A 76 15.12 25.36 -5.66
N PRO A 77 14.32 24.76 -4.75
CA PRO A 77 14.23 23.31 -4.66
C PRO A 77 13.54 22.73 -5.90
N ALA A 78 13.93 21.52 -6.30
CA ALA A 78 13.24 20.80 -7.35
C ALA A 78 11.79 20.46 -6.93
N PRO A 79 10.84 20.42 -7.87
CA PRO A 79 9.50 19.94 -7.60
C PRO A 79 9.52 18.50 -7.04
N PRO A 80 8.65 18.15 -6.09
CA PRO A 80 8.66 16.84 -5.47
C PRO A 80 8.32 15.73 -6.46
N MET A 81 9.08 14.64 -6.41
CA MET A 81 8.88 13.51 -7.32
C MET A 81 7.63 12.70 -6.93
N LYS A 82 6.91 12.17 -7.92
CA LYS A 82 5.70 11.33 -7.70
C LYS A 82 5.96 10.18 -6.71
N GLY A 83 7.11 9.53 -6.82
CA GLY A 83 7.52 8.45 -5.92
C GLY A 83 7.73 8.92 -4.47
N GLN A 84 8.35 10.08 -4.27
CA GLN A 84 8.53 10.67 -2.93
C GLN A 84 7.18 11.02 -2.30
N LEU A 85 6.26 11.62 -3.05
CA LEU A 85 4.91 11.93 -2.58
C LEU A 85 4.15 10.66 -2.17
N ARG A 86 4.22 9.61 -3.00
CA ARG A 86 3.60 8.31 -2.70
C ARG A 86 4.16 7.72 -1.40
N ARG A 87 5.49 7.65 -1.25
CA ARG A 87 6.14 7.11 -0.04
C ARG A 87 5.78 7.92 1.20
N LYS A 88 5.69 9.25 1.12
CA LYS A 88 5.25 10.10 2.23
C LYS A 88 3.81 9.76 2.64
N ALA A 89 2.89 9.64 1.69
CA ALA A 89 1.51 9.26 1.97
C ALA A 89 1.38 7.84 2.55
N GLU A 90 2.18 6.88 2.07
CA GLU A 90 2.24 5.52 2.62
C GLU A 90 2.75 5.51 4.06
N ARG A 91 3.83 6.25 4.36
CA ARG A 91 4.37 6.40 5.72
C ARG A 91 3.38 7.05 6.67
N GLU A 92 2.66 8.07 6.20
CA GLU A 92 1.61 8.72 6.99
C GLU A 92 0.47 7.76 7.32
N LYS A 93 -0.03 7.01 6.33
CA LYS A 93 -1.06 5.98 6.54
C LYS A 93 -0.60 4.93 7.55
N PHE A 94 0.65 4.50 7.45
CA PHE A 94 1.24 3.54 8.38
C PHE A 94 1.29 4.11 9.81
N ALA A 95 1.80 5.33 9.99
CA ALA A 95 1.88 5.98 11.29
C ALA A 95 0.49 6.16 11.93
N ARG A 96 -0.51 6.61 11.17
CA ARG A 96 -1.90 6.73 11.63
C ARG A 96 -2.46 5.39 12.11
N ARG A 97 -2.16 4.30 11.40
CA ARG A 97 -2.60 2.95 11.78
C ARG A 97 -1.95 2.47 13.06
N VAL A 98 -0.64 2.72 13.23
CA VAL A 98 0.07 2.36 14.48
C VAL A 98 -0.59 3.05 15.67
N VAL A 99 -0.82 4.37 15.57
CA VAL A 99 -1.46 5.15 16.65
C VAL A 99 -2.86 4.63 16.97
N LEU A 100 -3.68 4.38 15.96
CA LEU A 100 -5.03 3.85 16.13
C LEU A 100 -5.03 2.52 16.91
N LEU A 101 -4.20 1.56 16.47
CA LEU A 101 -4.14 0.24 17.09
C LEU A 101 -3.62 0.30 18.54
N SER A 102 -2.66 1.19 18.83
CA SER A 102 -2.19 1.42 20.20
C SER A 102 -3.32 1.94 21.10
N GLN A 103 -4.12 2.89 20.61
CA GLN A 103 -5.25 3.43 21.38
C GLN A 103 -6.34 2.39 21.62
N GLU A 104 -6.67 1.58 20.62
CA GLU A 104 -7.64 0.48 20.76
C GLU A 104 -7.19 -0.54 21.82
N MET A 105 -5.90 -0.87 21.83
CA MET A 105 -5.32 -1.75 22.84
C MET A 105 -5.41 -1.13 24.24
N ASP A 106 -5.01 0.14 24.41
CA ASP A 106 -4.99 0.82 25.70
C ASP A 106 -6.39 0.98 26.29
N THR A 107 -7.36 1.37 25.45
CA THR A 107 -8.77 1.48 25.85
C THR A 107 -9.36 0.11 26.23
N GLY A 108 -9.01 -0.95 25.50
CA GLY A 108 -9.39 -2.33 25.84
C GLY A 108 -8.84 -2.77 27.19
N LEU A 109 -7.57 -2.45 27.47
CA LEU A 109 -6.95 -2.76 28.75
C LEU A 109 -7.62 -2.00 29.91
N GLN A 110 -7.88 -0.70 29.74
CA GLN A 110 -8.56 0.12 30.74
C GLN A 110 -9.98 -0.40 31.02
N ALA A 111 -10.74 -0.72 29.98
CA ALA A 111 -12.09 -1.27 30.12
C ALA A 111 -12.08 -2.61 30.86
N TRP A 112 -11.12 -3.49 30.57
CA TRP A 112 -10.95 -4.75 31.28
C TRP A 112 -10.60 -4.52 32.76
N GLN A 113 -9.65 -3.63 33.06
CA GLN A 113 -9.25 -3.30 34.43
C GLN A 113 -10.43 -2.74 35.24
N LEU A 114 -11.18 -1.79 34.68
CA LEU A 114 -12.37 -1.22 35.32
C LEU A 114 -13.43 -2.29 35.59
N LYS A 115 -13.65 -3.21 34.64
CA LYS A 115 -14.59 -4.32 34.83
C LYS A 115 -14.16 -5.26 35.96
N GLN A 116 -12.86 -5.54 36.07
CA GLN A 116 -12.32 -6.36 37.16
C GLN A 116 -12.51 -5.67 38.52
N GLN A 117 -12.21 -4.38 38.62
CA GLN A 117 -12.41 -3.61 39.85
C GLN A 117 -13.87 -3.60 40.29
N LYS A 118 -14.80 -3.30 39.37
CA LYS A 118 -16.24 -3.34 39.64
C LYS A 118 -16.71 -4.71 40.13
N LEU A 119 -16.26 -5.80 39.49
CA LEU A 119 -16.62 -7.15 39.92
C LEU A 119 -16.10 -7.46 41.35
N GLN A 120 -14.90 -6.98 41.69
CA GLN A 120 -14.35 -7.12 43.03
C GLN A 120 -15.12 -6.29 44.06
N GLU A 121 -15.50 -5.06 43.72
CA GLU A 121 -16.33 -4.21 44.57
C GLU A 121 -17.71 -4.83 44.81
N GLU A 122 -18.37 -5.33 43.77
CA GLU A 122 -19.66 -6.03 43.89
C GLU A 122 -19.55 -7.27 44.79
N ARG A 123 -18.46 -8.04 44.66
CA ARG A 123 -18.18 -9.18 45.55
C ARG A 123 -17.99 -8.74 46.99
N LYS A 124 -17.24 -7.66 47.22
CA LYS A 124 -17.05 -7.08 48.56
C LYS A 124 -18.39 -6.62 49.15
N GLN A 125 -19.20 -5.87 48.39
CA GLN A 125 -20.53 -5.39 48.80
C GLN A 125 -21.45 -6.55 49.21
N LYS A 126 -21.50 -7.63 48.43
CA LYS A 126 -22.31 -8.83 48.73
C LYS A 126 -21.83 -9.57 49.99
N ASN A 127 -20.52 -9.53 50.27
CA ASN A 127 -19.93 -10.16 51.44
C ASN A 127 -20.03 -9.33 52.72
N VAL A 128 -20.48 -8.07 52.66
CA VAL A 128 -20.70 -7.25 53.86
C VAL A 128 -21.90 -7.79 54.63
N LEU A 129 -21.66 -8.21 55.88
CA LEU A 129 -22.72 -8.63 56.80
C LEU A 129 -23.62 -7.46 57.16
N LYS A 130 -24.92 -7.72 57.34
CA LYS A 130 -25.88 -6.70 57.79
C LYS A 130 -25.42 -6.13 59.15
N PRO A 131 -25.42 -4.80 59.33
CA PRO A 131 -25.07 -4.20 60.60
C PRO A 131 -26.09 -4.62 61.66
N LYS A 132 -25.62 -5.26 62.74
CA LYS A 132 -26.44 -5.58 63.92
C LYS A 132 -26.28 -4.48 64.97
N GLY A 133 -27.36 -4.20 65.72
CA GLY A 133 -27.30 -3.38 66.94
C GLY A 133 -28.16 -2.11 66.96
N ALA A 134 -28.51 -1.51 65.82
CA ALA A 134 -29.33 -0.28 65.80
C ALA A 134 -30.84 -0.55 66.09
N SER A 135 -31.36 -1.70 65.67
CA SER A 135 -32.78 -2.07 65.86
C SER A 135 -33.12 -2.54 67.30
N LEU A 136 -32.11 -2.87 68.11
CA LEU A 136 -32.30 -3.38 69.47
C LEU A 136 -32.44 -2.26 70.53
N LYS A 137 -32.14 -1.00 70.19
CA LYS A 137 -32.37 0.14 71.09
C LYS A 137 -33.74 0.77 70.78
N ARG A 138 -34.83 0.09 71.12
CA ARG A 138 -36.11 0.79 71.36
C ARG A 138 -36.08 1.27 72.81
N PRO A 139 -36.12 2.59 73.09
CA PRO A 139 -36.32 3.04 74.46
C PRO A 139 -37.72 2.61 74.91
N SER A 140 -37.79 1.77 75.95
CA SER A 140 -39.01 1.50 76.68
C SER A 140 -39.22 2.61 77.71
N GLN A 141 -40.17 3.50 77.40
CA GLN A 141 -40.76 4.54 78.27
C GLN A 141 -39.84 5.64 78.81
#